data_AF-A0A936DUE2-F1
#
_entry.id   AF-A0A936DUE2-F1
#
_cell.length_a   1.000
_cell.length_b   1.000
_cell.length_c   1.000
_cell.angle_alpha   90.00
_cell.angle_beta   90.00
_cell.angle_gamma   90.00
#
_symmetry.space_group_name_H-M   'P 1'
#
loop_
_entity.id
_entity.type
_entity.pdbx_description
1 polymer ?
#
loop_
_entity_poly.entity_id
_entity_poly.type
_entity_poly.pdbx_seq_one_letter_code
_entity_poly.pdbx_strand_id
1 'polypeptide(L)'
;MNGGLMQQMDPHFRECPIRNNHLVEIVTDGTNRRFNFPDNNLLQDKHIIGVQVLRKLANSKSPTGRTLASDATIDGAYITIRSGQKDTLRDFPLALLSKKADGAEGCGDYVQLSIPGGYVPNSSYIQIADGVTLTANEAILLNFIYIHPDDSNCDNPL
;
A
#
# COMPACT_ATOMS: atom_id res chain seq x y z
N MET A 1 9.29 -10.52 30.98
CA MET A 1 8.33 -10.64 29.86
C MET A 1 8.35 -9.33 29.11
N ASN A 2 8.93 -9.32 27.91
CA ASN A 2 8.86 -8.22 26.94
C ASN A 2 9.15 -8.83 25.57
N GLY A 3 8.13 -9.48 25.00
CA GLY A 3 8.13 -9.93 23.61
C GLY A 3 7.80 -8.73 22.73
N GLY A 4 8.80 -7.89 22.49
CA GLY A 4 8.70 -6.85 21.47
C GLY A 4 8.56 -7.51 20.12
N LEU A 5 7.44 -7.26 19.45
CA LEU A 5 7.26 -7.52 18.02
C LEU A 5 8.32 -6.74 17.24
N MET A 6 9.52 -7.28 17.13
CA MET A 6 10.38 -6.94 16.00
C MET A 6 9.69 -7.53 14.79
N GLN A 7 8.93 -6.71 14.06
CA GLN A 7 8.60 -6.98 12.68
C GLN A 7 9.94 -7.18 11.96
N GLN A 8 10.28 -8.44 11.75
CA GLN A 8 11.49 -8.85 11.07
C GLN A 8 11.40 -8.33 9.64
N MET A 9 12.05 -7.18 9.39
CA MET A 9 12.38 -6.70 8.06
C MET A 9 13.39 -7.70 7.49
N ASP A 10 12.91 -8.79 6.89
CA ASP A 10 13.78 -9.79 6.27
C ASP A 10 14.39 -9.21 4.98
N PRO A 11 15.73 -9.19 4.82
CA PRO A 11 16.38 -8.64 3.63
C PRO A 11 16.26 -9.54 2.37
N HIS A 12 15.37 -10.53 2.35
CA HIS A 12 15.45 -11.71 1.48
C HIS A 12 14.76 -11.62 0.10
N PHE A 13 14.51 -10.42 -0.46
CA PHE A 13 13.88 -10.29 -1.80
C PHE A 13 14.76 -9.60 -2.86
N ARG A 14 16.09 -9.80 -2.82
CA ARG A 14 16.99 -9.30 -3.89
C ARG A 14 16.87 -10.06 -5.22
N GLU A 15 16.33 -11.28 -5.25
CA GLU A 15 16.45 -12.17 -6.42
C GLU A 15 15.13 -12.77 -6.96
N CYS A 16 13.95 -12.19 -6.67
CA CYS A 16 12.70 -12.59 -7.34
C CYS A 16 12.44 -11.74 -8.61
N PRO A 17 12.49 -12.32 -9.83
CA PRO A 17 12.41 -11.57 -11.07
C PRO A 17 10.97 -11.33 -11.57
N ILE A 18 9.95 -11.95 -10.99
CA ILE A 18 8.54 -11.68 -11.33
C ILE A 18 7.88 -10.97 -10.17
N ARG A 19 7.78 -9.64 -10.28
CA ARG A 19 7.03 -8.79 -9.35
C ARG A 19 5.88 -8.19 -10.13
N ASN A 20 4.68 -8.53 -9.74
CA ASN A 20 3.49 -7.95 -10.32
C ASN A 20 3.12 -6.72 -9.51
N ASN A 21 2.65 -5.70 -10.21
CA ASN A 21 2.19 -4.48 -9.59
C ASN A 21 0.73 -4.23 -9.92
N HIS A 22 0.02 -3.63 -8.99
CA HIS A 22 -1.34 -3.21 -9.21
C HIS A 22 -1.63 -1.92 -8.48
N LEU A 23 -2.04 -0.92 -9.24
CA LEU A 23 -2.34 0.39 -8.72
C LEU A 23 -3.80 0.48 -8.31
N VAL A 24 -4.02 0.87 -7.05
CA VAL A 24 -5.32 1.18 -6.48
C VAL A 24 -5.44 2.69 -6.35
N GLU A 25 -6.48 3.24 -6.97
CA GLU A 25 -6.86 4.64 -6.84
C GLU A 25 -8.04 4.79 -5.88
N ILE A 26 -7.88 5.66 -4.88
CA ILE A 26 -8.91 6.02 -3.92
C ILE A 26 -9.21 7.50 -4.08
N VAL A 27 -10.46 7.83 -4.38
CA VAL A 27 -10.89 9.20 -4.60
C VAL A 27 -11.52 9.75 -3.33
N THR A 28 -10.97 10.85 -2.85
CA THR A 28 -11.51 11.59 -1.71
C THR A 28 -12.72 12.41 -2.14
N ASP A 29 -13.71 12.54 -1.26
CA ASP A 29 -14.93 13.34 -1.49
C ASP A 29 -14.97 14.64 -0.67
N GLY A 30 -13.89 14.93 0.07
CA GLY A 30 -13.75 16.12 0.92
C GLY A 30 -14.42 16.01 2.29
N THR A 31 -15.18 14.94 2.58
CA THR A 31 -15.95 14.82 3.83
C THR A 31 -15.70 13.51 4.57
N ASN A 32 -15.72 12.38 3.86
CA ASN A 32 -15.46 11.07 4.44
C ASN A 32 -14.01 10.96 4.89
N ARG A 33 -13.81 10.21 5.99
CA ARG A 33 -12.50 9.97 6.61
C ARG A 33 -12.05 8.53 6.48
N ARG A 34 -12.92 7.68 5.97
CA ARG A 34 -12.63 6.27 5.74
C ARG A 34 -13.02 5.90 4.33
N PHE A 35 -12.08 5.31 3.62
CA PHE A 35 -12.22 4.94 2.22
C PHE A 35 -11.87 3.46 2.07
N ASN A 36 -12.87 2.63 1.82
CA ASN A 36 -12.65 1.22 1.50
C ASN A 36 -11.97 1.11 0.14
N PHE A 37 -11.23 0.02 -0.08
CA PHE A 37 -10.66 -0.21 -1.39
C PHE A 37 -11.76 -0.52 -2.40
N PRO A 38 -11.62 -0.03 -3.64
CA PRO A 38 -12.51 -0.43 -4.71
C PRO A 38 -12.46 -1.95 -4.85
N ASP A 39 -13.55 -2.55 -5.32
CA ASP A 39 -13.65 -4.01 -5.49
C ASP A 39 -12.54 -4.48 -6.43
N ASN A 40 -11.50 -5.06 -5.84
CA ASN A 40 -10.25 -5.34 -6.52
C ASN A 40 -9.97 -6.83 -6.49
N ASN A 41 -10.79 -7.56 -7.24
CA ASN A 41 -10.71 -9.02 -7.36
C ASN A 41 -9.34 -9.51 -7.81
N LEU A 42 -8.53 -8.66 -8.45
CA LEU A 42 -7.19 -9.02 -8.89
C LEU A 42 -6.24 -9.26 -7.71
N LEU A 43 -6.36 -8.48 -6.64
CA LEU A 43 -5.53 -8.62 -5.45
C LEU A 43 -6.09 -9.64 -4.44
N GLN A 44 -7.33 -10.12 -4.63
CA GLN A 44 -7.94 -11.11 -3.75
C GLN A 44 -7.05 -12.36 -3.66
N ASP A 45 -6.79 -12.80 -2.42
CA ASP A 45 -5.99 -13.97 -2.07
C ASP A 45 -4.52 -13.95 -2.52
N LYS A 46 -4.05 -12.85 -3.12
CA LYS A 46 -2.64 -12.70 -3.51
C LYS A 46 -1.73 -12.58 -2.29
N HIS A 47 -0.49 -13.03 -2.46
CA HIS A 47 0.60 -12.73 -1.51
C HIS A 47 1.11 -11.33 -1.80
N ILE A 48 0.74 -10.37 -0.95
CA ILE A 48 1.26 -9.01 -1.03
C ILE A 48 2.64 -9.01 -0.38
N ILE A 49 3.64 -8.52 -1.11
CA ILE A 49 5.03 -8.41 -0.65
C ILE A 49 5.48 -6.94 -0.45
N GLY A 50 4.64 -5.99 -0.86
CA GLY A 50 4.91 -4.58 -0.66
C GLY A 50 3.73 -3.67 -1.00
N VAL A 51 3.71 -2.50 -0.38
CA VAL A 51 2.80 -1.41 -0.73
C VAL A 51 3.58 -0.11 -0.78
N GLN A 52 3.35 0.69 -1.81
CA GLN A 52 3.91 2.01 -1.96
C GLN A 52 2.81 3.04 -2.14
N VAL A 53 2.94 4.19 -1.46
CA VAL A 53 2.07 5.35 -1.68
C VAL A 53 2.76 6.31 -2.65
N LEU A 54 2.08 6.65 -3.75
CA LEU A 54 2.59 7.65 -4.69
C LEU A 54 2.25 9.05 -4.17
N ARG A 55 3.28 9.87 -3.94
CA ARG A 55 3.11 11.28 -3.54
C ARG A 55 2.97 12.19 -4.74
N LYS A 56 2.32 13.32 -4.49
CA LYS A 56 2.19 14.41 -5.46
C LYS A 56 3.58 14.99 -5.80
N LEU A 57 3.96 14.94 -7.06
CA LEU A 57 5.00 15.83 -7.62
C LEU A 57 4.32 16.98 -8.37
N ALA A 58 5.10 18.01 -8.71
CA ALA A 58 4.61 19.13 -9.49
C ALA A 58 3.94 18.61 -10.78
N ASN A 59 2.65 18.93 -10.95
CA ASN A 59 1.81 18.52 -12.08
C ASN A 59 1.47 17.02 -12.22
N SER A 60 1.77 16.18 -11.23
CA SER A 60 1.37 14.77 -11.27
C SER A 60 -0.15 14.58 -11.19
N LYS A 61 -0.66 13.63 -11.98
CA LYS A 61 -2.07 13.23 -12.02
C LYS A 61 -2.20 11.73 -11.81
N SER A 62 -3.36 11.29 -11.33
CA SER A 62 -3.72 9.88 -11.31
C SER A 62 -3.95 9.36 -12.73
N PRO A 63 -4.00 8.03 -12.96
CA PRO A 63 -4.31 7.47 -14.27
C PRO A 63 -5.65 7.93 -14.83
N THR A 64 -6.59 8.29 -13.95
CA THR A 64 -7.91 8.83 -14.30
C THR A 64 -7.92 10.36 -14.42
N GLY A 65 -6.76 11.03 -14.37
CA GLY A 65 -6.60 12.47 -14.58
C GLY A 65 -6.82 13.35 -13.34
N ARG A 66 -6.98 12.77 -12.14
CA ARG A 66 -7.21 13.53 -10.92
C ARG A 66 -5.92 14.09 -10.34
N THR A 67 -6.04 15.19 -9.59
CA THR A 67 -4.92 15.69 -8.81
C THR A 67 -4.61 14.70 -7.68
N LEU A 68 -3.33 14.39 -7.48
CA LEU A 68 -2.92 13.55 -6.35
C LEU A 68 -3.14 14.29 -5.02
N ALA A 69 -3.51 13.54 -3.99
CA ALA A 69 -3.75 14.06 -2.65
C ALA A 69 -2.52 14.81 -2.12
N SER A 70 -2.78 15.86 -1.33
CA SER A 70 -1.73 16.67 -0.72
C SER A 70 -0.82 15.85 0.21
N ASP A 71 0.42 16.32 0.42
CA ASP A 71 1.32 15.69 1.40
C ASP A 71 0.71 15.65 2.81
N ALA A 72 0.00 16.70 3.21
CA ALA A 72 -0.70 16.73 4.50
C ALA A 72 -1.77 15.63 4.60
N THR A 73 -2.46 15.33 3.49
CA THR A 73 -3.43 14.24 3.41
C THR A 73 -2.73 12.88 3.58
N ILE A 74 -1.61 12.67 2.89
CA ILE A 74 -0.84 11.42 2.99
C ILE A 74 -0.21 11.25 4.37
N ASP A 75 0.33 12.33 4.94
CA ASP A 75 1.01 12.31 6.24
C ASP A 75 0.04 12.01 7.40
N GLY A 76 -1.20 12.47 7.28
CA GLY A 76 -2.27 12.21 8.25
C GLY A 76 -3.12 10.96 7.96
N ALA A 77 -2.73 10.12 7.00
CA ALA A 77 -3.50 8.94 6.62
C ALA A 77 -2.83 7.62 7.07
N TYR A 78 -3.67 6.63 7.32
CA TYR A 78 -3.30 5.29 7.75
C TYR A 78 -3.98 4.26 6.85
N ILE A 79 -3.31 3.14 6.62
CA ILE A 79 -3.87 1.98 5.94
C ILE A 79 -4.14 0.87 6.94
N THR A 80 -5.30 0.25 6.81
CA THR A 80 -5.57 -1.04 7.41
C THR A 80 -5.72 -2.07 6.29
N ILE A 81 -4.84 -3.08 6.30
CA ILE A 81 -4.89 -4.21 5.39
C ILE A 81 -5.35 -5.44 6.15
N ARG A 82 -6.44 -6.03 5.69
CA ARG A 82 -7.01 -7.26 6.24
C ARG A 82 -6.63 -8.46 5.39
N SER A 83 -6.26 -9.53 6.07
CA SER A 83 -6.15 -10.88 5.51
C SER A 83 -7.26 -11.75 6.10
N GLY A 84 -7.68 -12.78 5.36
CA GLY A 84 -8.51 -13.87 5.88
C GLY A 84 -7.76 -14.72 6.92
N GLN A 85 -6.42 -14.64 6.92
CA GLN A 85 -5.54 -15.12 7.98
C GLN A 85 -5.49 -14.08 9.13
N LYS A 86 -5.21 -14.51 10.38
CA LYS A 86 -5.26 -13.65 11.59
C LYS A 86 -4.31 -12.44 11.59
N ASP A 87 -3.41 -12.34 10.62
CA ASP A 87 -2.43 -11.26 10.50
C ASP A 87 -2.99 -10.08 9.71
N THR A 88 -3.63 -9.17 10.43
CA THR A 88 -4.08 -7.87 9.90
C THR A 88 -3.00 -6.83 10.15
N LEU A 89 -2.55 -6.13 9.11
CA LEU A 89 -1.81 -4.88 9.29
C LEU A 89 -2.83 -3.82 9.73
N ARG A 90 -2.81 -3.45 11.01
CA ARG A 90 -3.71 -2.42 11.55
C ARG A 90 -3.00 -1.07 11.58
N ASP A 91 -3.66 -0.07 10.98
CA ASP A 91 -3.37 1.35 11.12
C ASP A 91 -1.90 1.76 10.89
N PHE A 92 -1.32 1.29 9.78
CA PHE A 92 0.04 1.67 9.39
C PHE A 92 0.05 3.06 8.72
N PRO A 93 0.91 4.01 9.13
CA PRO A 93 0.95 5.34 8.52
C PRO A 93 1.34 5.29 7.04
N LEU A 94 0.57 5.94 6.16
CA LEU A 94 0.89 6.04 4.74
C LEU A 94 2.20 6.79 4.48
N ALA A 95 2.56 7.73 5.36
CA ALA A 95 3.83 8.46 5.29
C ALA A 95 5.05 7.53 5.30
N LEU A 96 4.97 6.39 5.97
CA LEU A 96 6.05 5.42 6.03
C LEU A 96 6.09 4.54 4.77
N LEU A 97 4.97 4.37 4.07
CA LEU A 97 4.88 3.66 2.78
C LEU A 97 5.27 4.53 1.59
N SER A 98 5.47 5.83 1.81
CA SER A 98 5.88 6.76 0.78
C SER A 98 7.38 7.01 0.86
N LYS A 99 8.12 6.70 -0.20
CA LYS A 99 9.43 7.31 -0.42
C LYS A 99 9.19 8.66 -1.11
N LYS A 100 9.75 9.75 -0.58
CA LYS A 100 9.75 11.04 -1.29
C LYS A 100 10.54 10.84 -2.59
N ALA A 101 9.96 11.21 -3.73
CA ALA A 101 10.63 11.05 -5.02
C ALA A 101 11.82 12.01 -5.11
N ASP A 102 12.98 11.55 -4.65
CA ASP A 102 14.28 12.17 -4.92
C ASP A 102 14.94 11.56 -6.18
N GLY A 103 14.15 10.91 -7.02
CA GLY A 103 14.51 10.60 -8.41
C GLY A 103 15.26 9.27 -8.62
N ALA A 104 15.40 8.44 -7.60
CA ALA A 104 15.90 7.08 -7.75
C ALA A 104 14.84 6.07 -7.29
N GLU A 105 13.98 5.65 -8.23
CA GLU A 105 13.12 4.47 -8.07
C GLU A 105 13.89 3.25 -8.59
N GLY A 106 14.66 2.61 -7.73
CA GLY A 106 15.31 1.32 -7.97
C GLY A 106 14.44 0.15 -7.51
N CYS A 107 14.66 -1.03 -8.09
CA CYS A 107 14.06 -2.27 -7.61
C CYS A 107 14.39 -2.48 -6.11
N GLY A 108 13.36 -2.46 -5.25
CA GLY A 108 13.50 -2.59 -3.79
C GLY A 108 13.10 -1.37 -2.96
N ASP A 109 12.66 -0.27 -3.60
CA ASP A 109 12.31 1.00 -2.94
C ASP A 109 10.86 1.09 -2.42
N TYR A 110 10.29 -0.02 -1.96
CA TYR A 110 8.98 -0.06 -1.31
C TYR A 110 9.11 -0.58 0.11
N VAL A 111 8.17 -0.22 0.98
CA VAL A 111 8.08 -0.88 2.29
C VAL A 111 7.69 -2.33 2.03
N GLN A 112 8.61 -3.23 2.34
CA GLN A 112 8.35 -4.66 2.29
C GLN A 112 7.30 -5.00 3.34
N LEU A 113 6.22 -5.61 2.86
CA LEU A 113 5.09 -6.01 3.66
C LEU A 113 4.76 -7.43 3.23
N SER A 114 4.93 -8.42 4.09
CA SER A 114 4.52 -9.80 3.76
C SER A 114 3.13 -10.06 4.35
N ILE A 115 2.12 -10.06 3.48
CA ILE A 115 0.80 -10.61 3.78
C ILE A 115 0.73 -11.95 3.04
N PRO A 116 1.14 -13.05 3.68
CA PRO A 116 1.04 -14.37 3.06
C PRO A 116 -0.44 -14.62 2.71
N GLY A 117 -0.66 -15.28 1.58
CA GLY A 117 -1.92 -15.35 0.83
C GLY A 117 -3.21 -15.30 1.66
N GLY A 118 -4.24 -14.68 1.07
CA GLY A 118 -5.51 -14.40 1.73
C GLY A 118 -5.76 -12.92 1.97
N TYR A 119 -5.07 -12.01 1.28
CA TYR A 119 -5.43 -10.59 1.29
C TYR A 119 -6.89 -10.39 0.84
N VAL A 120 -7.63 -9.57 1.60
CA VAL A 120 -9.05 -9.30 1.38
C VAL A 120 -9.23 -7.79 1.14
N PRO A 121 -9.15 -7.33 -0.13
CA PRO A 121 -9.20 -5.91 -0.47
C PRO A 121 -10.48 -5.22 0.02
N ASN A 122 -11.64 -5.86 -0.14
CA ASN A 122 -12.95 -5.26 0.19
C ASN A 122 -13.14 -4.92 1.69
N SER A 123 -12.31 -5.50 2.55
CA SER A 123 -12.35 -5.27 4.00
C SER A 123 -11.19 -4.39 4.48
N SER A 124 -10.29 -4.03 3.55
CA SER A 124 -9.16 -3.11 3.74
C SER A 124 -9.58 -1.67 3.41
N TYR A 125 -8.94 -0.70 4.05
CA TYR A 125 -9.32 0.71 3.93
C TYR A 125 -8.18 1.66 4.25
N ILE A 126 -8.29 2.89 3.75
CA ILE A 126 -7.57 4.05 4.26
C ILE A 126 -8.44 4.77 5.28
N GLN A 127 -7.84 5.18 6.38
CA GLN A 127 -8.40 6.10 7.37
C GLN A 127 -7.57 7.38 7.35
N ILE A 128 -8.22 8.54 7.36
CA ILE A 128 -7.56 9.86 7.44
C ILE A 128 -7.86 10.45 8.81
N ALA A 129 -6.82 10.93 9.50
CA ALA A 129 -6.93 11.53 10.82
C ALA A 129 -7.87 12.75 10.84
N ASP A 130 -8.46 12.97 12.01
CA ASP A 130 -9.21 14.18 12.30
C ASP A 130 -8.29 15.41 12.23
N GLY A 131 -8.84 16.53 11.76
CA GLY A 131 -8.10 17.79 11.60
C GLY A 131 -7.28 17.92 10.30
N VAL A 132 -7.15 16.85 9.51
CA VAL A 132 -6.57 16.94 8.17
C VAL A 132 -7.56 17.61 7.22
N THR A 133 -7.13 18.60 6.44
CA THR A 133 -7.99 19.19 5.40
C THR A 133 -8.08 18.25 4.21
N LEU A 134 -9.30 17.90 3.79
CA LEU A 134 -9.55 17.10 2.60
C LEU A 134 -10.12 17.95 1.48
N THR A 135 -9.57 17.75 0.29
CA THR A 135 -10.08 18.35 -0.94
C THR A 135 -10.84 17.29 -1.71
N ALA A 136 -12.07 17.59 -2.13
CA ALA A 136 -12.83 16.67 -2.96
C ALA A 136 -12.13 16.41 -4.31
N ASN A 137 -12.32 15.21 -4.85
CA ASN A 137 -11.80 14.76 -6.14
C ASN A 137 -10.25 14.72 -6.22
N GLU A 138 -9.57 14.61 -5.08
CA GLU A 138 -8.15 14.22 -5.03
C GLU A 138 -7.99 12.70 -4.93
N ALA A 139 -6.93 12.18 -5.53
CA ALA A 139 -6.62 10.75 -5.58
C ALA A 139 -5.47 10.37 -4.64
N ILE A 140 -5.69 9.37 -3.79
CA ILE A 140 -4.62 8.63 -3.12
C ILE A 140 -4.32 7.40 -3.96
N LEU A 141 -3.05 7.20 -4.29
CA LEU A 141 -2.58 6.10 -5.12
C LEU A 141 -1.73 5.14 -4.30
N LEU A 142 -2.16 3.88 -4.26
CA LEU A 142 -1.42 2.78 -3.65
C LEU A 142 -0.97 1.82 -4.74
N ASN A 143 0.33 1.59 -4.85
CA ASN A 143 0.89 0.55 -5.69
C ASN A 143 1.15 -0.70 -4.86
N PHE A 144 0.34 -1.74 -5.07
CA PHE A 144 0.52 -3.05 -4.45
C PHE A 144 1.50 -3.87 -5.26
N ILE A 145 2.43 -4.52 -4.58
CA ILE A 145 3.42 -5.41 -5.18
C ILE A 145 3.12 -6.80 -4.65
N TYR A 146 2.93 -7.75 -5.57
CA TYR A 146 2.45 -9.08 -5.23
C TYR A 146 3.09 -10.17 -6.11
N ILE A 147 3.01 -11.39 -5.61
CA ILE A 147 3.48 -12.60 -6.29
C ILE A 147 2.25 -13.41 -6.71
N HIS A 148 2.29 -14.01 -7.91
CA HIS A 148 1.27 -14.97 -8.30
C HIS A 148 1.51 -16.33 -7.62
N PRO A 149 0.47 -17.08 -7.22
CA PRO A 149 0.64 -18.42 -6.66
C PRO A 149 1.38 -19.38 -7.60
N ASP A 150 1.33 -19.14 -8.90
CA ASP A 150 2.03 -19.86 -9.97
C ASP A 150 3.45 -19.34 -10.26
N ASP A 151 3.88 -18.25 -9.63
CA ASP A 151 5.27 -17.76 -9.66
C ASP A 151 6.14 -18.59 -8.67
N SER A 152 6.16 -19.91 -8.84
CA SER A 152 6.79 -20.89 -7.93
C SER A 152 8.33 -20.83 -7.86
N ASN A 153 8.96 -19.79 -8.41
CA ASN A 153 10.41 -19.58 -8.32
C ASN A 153 10.84 -18.71 -7.12
N CYS A 154 9.90 -18.28 -6.28
CA CYS A 154 10.18 -17.46 -5.09
C CYS A 154 10.06 -18.24 -3.76
N ASP A 155 9.67 -19.51 -3.79
CA ASP A 155 9.38 -20.34 -2.60
C ASP A 155 10.61 -21.02 -1.98
N ASN A 156 11.83 -20.53 -2.24
CA ASN A 156 13.03 -21.10 -1.62
C ASN A 156 13.64 -20.12 -0.60
N PRO A 157 13.17 -20.12 0.66
CA PRO A 157 13.96 -19.56 1.73
C PRO A 157 15.21 -20.45 1.90
N LEU A 158 16.39 -19.90 1.65
CA LEU A 158 17.65 -20.52 2.10
C LEU A 158 17.71 -20.52 3.63
#